data_AF-A0A9E4D8L7-F1
#
_entry.id   AF-A0A9E4D8L7-F1
#
_cell.length_a   1.000
_cell.length_b   1.000
_cell.length_c   1.000
_cell.angle_alpha   90.00
_cell.angle_beta   90.00
_cell.angle_gamma   90.00
#
_symmetry.space_group_name_H-M   'P 1'
#
loop_
_entity.id
_entity.type
_entity.pdbx_description
1 polymer ?
#
loop_
_entity_poly.entity_id
_entity_poly.type
_entity_poly.pdbx_seq_one_letter_code
_entity_poly.pdbx_strand_id
1 'polypeptide(L)' 'MSATLEVACIQQVCGDDRSANLNRSAALVREAAAGGARLVLLQELHAGPYFCQVEDVACFDRAEPIPGPSSD' A
#
# COMPACT_ATOMS: atom_id res chain seq x y z
N MET A 1 -16.75 19.73 20.90
CA MET A 1 -15.42 19.08 20.92
C MET A 1 -15.19 18.41 19.59
N SER A 2 -14.01 18.58 18.97
CA SER A 2 -13.64 17.80 17.79
C SER A 2 -13.30 16.37 18.22
N ALA A 3 -13.76 15.37 17.48
CA ALA A 3 -13.29 14.00 17.67
C ALA A 3 -11.81 13.89 17.27
N THR A 4 -11.02 13.15 18.04
CA THR A 4 -9.65 12.77 17.65
C THR A 4 -9.73 11.51 16.80
N LEU A 5 -9.02 11.48 15.68
CA LEU A 5 -8.93 10.32 14.80
C LEU A 5 -7.54 9.70 14.95
N GLU A 6 -7.49 8.45 15.39
CA GLU A 6 -6.24 7.69 15.43
C GLU A 6 -5.87 7.24 14.01
N VAL A 7 -4.67 7.59 13.56
CA VAL A 7 -4.17 7.33 12.21
C VAL A 7 -2.85 6.57 12.26
N ALA A 8 -2.66 5.62 11.37
CA ALA A 8 -1.37 4.97 11.15
C ALA A 8 -0.84 5.25 9.73
N CYS A 9 0.43 5.58 9.62
CA CYS A 9 1.14 5.67 8.34
C CYS A 9 2.11 4.50 8.24
N ILE A 10 1.95 3.64 7.24
CA ILE A 10 2.76 2.44 7.06
C ILE A 10 3.86 2.73 6.05
N GLN A 11 5.09 2.46 6.48
CA GLN A 11 6.27 2.40 5.63
C GLN A 11 6.86 1.00 5.66
N GLN A 12 7.06 0.40 4.49
CA GLN A 12 7.58 -0.95 4.31
C GLN A 12 8.54 -1.02 3.12
N VAL A 13 9.42 -2.02 3.14
CA VAL A 13 10.19 -2.40 1.94
C VAL A 13 9.22 -3.02 0.92
N CYS A 14 9.27 -2.53 -0.33
CA CYS A 14 8.50 -3.06 -1.45
C CYS A 14 9.48 -3.64 -2.50
N GLY A 15 9.32 -4.94 -2.81
CA GLY A 15 10.12 -5.65 -3.82
C GLY A 15 9.33 -5.92 -5.10
N ASP A 16 9.86 -6.76 -5.99
CA ASP A 16 9.21 -7.08 -7.27
C ASP A 16 8.00 -8.03 -7.12
N ASP A 17 7.92 -8.79 -6.02
CA ASP A 17 6.79 -9.67 -5.75
C ASP A 17 5.61 -8.88 -5.18
N ARG A 18 4.64 -8.57 -6.04
CA ARG A 18 3.40 -7.87 -5.69
C ARG A 18 2.62 -8.57 -4.58
N SER A 19 2.49 -9.90 -4.65
CA SER A 19 1.73 -10.66 -3.64
C SER A 19 2.42 -10.58 -2.27
N ALA A 20 3.75 -10.67 -2.23
CA ALA A 20 4.51 -10.49 -0.99
C ALA A 20 4.33 -9.06 -0.41
N ASN A 21 4.33 -8.03 -1.25
CA ASN A 21 4.11 -6.65 -0.84
C ASN A 21 2.71 -6.43 -0.24
N LEU A 22 1.67 -6.91 -0.93
CA LEU A 22 0.28 -6.82 -0.47
C LEU A 22 0.06 -7.59 0.84
N ASN A 23 0.63 -8.80 0.95
CA ASN A 23 0.56 -9.59 2.18
C ASN A 23 1.20 -8.86 3.37
N ARG A 24 2.34 -8.19 3.15
CA ARG A 24 2.99 -7.35 4.16
C ARG A 24 2.13 -6.14 4.53
N SER A 25 1.59 -5.43 3.55
CA SER A 25 0.69 -4.29 3.82
C SER A 25 -0.54 -4.73 4.62
N ALA A 26 -1.17 -5.84 4.24
CA ALA A 26 -2.33 -6.38 4.95
C ALA A 26 -1.99 -6.79 6.39
N ALA A 27 -0.80 -7.35 6.64
CA ALA A 27 -0.35 -7.67 8.00
C ALA A 27 -0.16 -6.41 8.86
N LEU A 28 0.51 -5.39 8.33
CA LEU A 28 0.73 -4.12 9.02
C LEU A 28 -0.57 -3.33 9.24
N VAL A 29 -1.52 -3.40 8.29
CA VAL A 29 -2.87 -2.82 8.46
C VAL A 29 -3.61 -3.51 9.62
N ARG A 30 -3.55 -4.85 9.71
CA ARG A 30 -4.15 -5.59 10.84
C ARG A 30 -3.51 -5.23 12.17
N GLU A 31 -2.19 -5.06 12.21
CA GLU A 31 -1.47 -4.61 13.40
C GLU A 31 -1.89 -3.20 13.82
N ALA A 32 -1.93 -2.25 12.87
CA ALA A 32 -2.37 -0.88 13.13
C ALA A 32 -3.82 -0.82 13.62
N ALA A 33 -4.72 -1.62 13.03
CA ALA A 33 -6.11 -1.73 13.47
C ALA A 33 -6.21 -2.29 14.89
N ALA A 34 -5.42 -3.31 15.23
CA ALA A 34 -5.33 -3.83 16.61
C ALA A 34 -4.79 -2.79 17.61
N GLY A 35 -3.93 -1.88 17.14
CA GLY A 35 -3.44 -0.71 17.89
C GLY A 35 -4.43 0.46 18.02
N GLY A 36 -5.64 0.35 17.45
CA GLY A 36 -6.68 1.37 17.55
C GLY A 36 -6.74 2.36 16.38
N ALA A 37 -5.91 2.19 15.33
CA ALA A 37 -5.97 3.05 14.16
C ALA A 37 -7.33 2.92 13.46
N ARG A 38 -7.92 4.08 13.15
CA ARG A 38 -9.21 4.23 12.46
C ARG A 38 -9.06 4.63 10.99
N LEU A 39 -7.87 5.11 10.61
CA LEU A 39 -7.43 5.38 9.26
C LEU A 39 -6.00 4.86 9.10
N VAL A 40 -5.73 4.15 8.02
CA VAL A 40 -4.40 3.66 7.70
C VAL A 40 -4.01 4.19 6.32
N LEU A 41 -2.83 4.81 6.23
CA LEU A 41 -2.26 5.33 5.00
C LEU A 41 -1.06 4.46 4.58
N LEU A 42 -1.07 3.99 3.35
CA LEU A 42 0.07 3.27 2.76
C LEU A 42 0.92 4.25 1.94
N GLN A 43 2.21 3.95 1.80
CA GLN A 43 3.11 4.69 0.92
C GLN A 43 2.67 4.62 -0.56
N GLU A 44 3.06 5.62 -1.34
CA GLU A 44 2.90 5.58 -2.79
C GLU A 44 3.60 4.33 -3.36
N LEU A 45 2.98 3.68 -4.35
CA LEU A 45 3.47 2.45 -4.97
C LEU A 45 3.70 1.29 -3.99
N HIS A 46 2.97 1.20 -2.87
CA HIS A 46 3.10 0.11 -1.88
C HIS A 46 3.05 -1.34 -2.41
N ALA A 47 2.55 -1.54 -3.64
CA ALA A 47 2.46 -2.85 -4.30
C ALA A 47 3.72 -3.22 -5.11
N GLY A 48 4.74 -2.35 -5.24
CA GLY A 48 5.93 -2.61 -6.03
C GLY A 48 7.06 -1.59 -5.83
N PRO A 49 8.17 -1.68 -6.56
CA PRO A 49 9.26 -0.70 -6.47
C PRO A 49 8.89 0.60 -7.21
N TYR A 50 9.53 1.70 -6.78
CA TYR A 50 9.46 2.97 -7.49
C TYR A 50 10.02 2.82 -8.91
N PHE A 51 9.18 3.03 -9.92
CA PHE A 51 9.52 2.66 -11.31
C PHE A 51 10.06 3.82 -12.15
N CYS A 52 9.88 5.08 -11.73
CA CYS A 52 10.37 6.27 -12.45
C CYS A 52 11.90 6.47 -12.32
N GLN A 53 12.65 5.38 -12.27
CA GLN A 53 14.11 5.37 -12.30
C GLN A 53 14.62 5.22 -13.74
N VAL A 54 13.78 4.72 -14.65
CA VAL A 54 14.08 4.48 -16.06
C VAL A 54 12.86 4.80 -16.92
N GLU A 55 13.10 5.14 -18.19
CA GLU A 55 12.04 5.28 -19.19
C GLU A 55 11.79 3.91 -19.84
N ASP A 56 10.87 3.13 -19.25
CA ASP A 56 10.49 1.80 -19.75
C ASP A 56 8.97 1.68 -19.87
N VAL A 57 8.50 1.51 -21.11
CA VAL A 57 7.07 1.36 -21.42
C VAL A 57 6.45 0.10 -20.81
N ALA A 58 7.25 -0.92 -20.47
CA ALA A 58 6.75 -2.10 -19.77
C ALA A 58 6.22 -1.76 -18.35
N CYS A 59 6.56 -0.59 -17.80
CA CYS A 59 5.99 -0.15 -16.53
C CYS A 59 4.49 0.12 -16.60
N PHE A 60 3.92 0.38 -17.79
CA PHE A 60 2.47 0.53 -17.96
C PHE A 60 1.70 -0.75 -17.62
N ASP A 61 2.32 -1.93 -17.81
CA ASP A 61 1.71 -3.23 -17.49
C ASP A 61 1.54 -3.46 -15.98
N ARG A 62 2.13 -2.60 -15.13
CA ARG A 62 1.95 -2.63 -13.67
C ARG A 62 0.63 -2.02 -13.20
N ALA A 63 -0.06 -1.29 -14.07
CA ALA A 63 -1.33 -0.66 -13.74
C ALA A 63 -2.45 -1.70 -13.56
N GLU A 64 -3.43 -1.38 -12.73
CA GLU A 64 -4.65 -2.17 -12.56
C GLU A 64 -5.89 -1.27 -12.63
N PRO A 65 -7.05 -1.80 -13.04
CA PRO A 65 -8.31 -1.04 -13.02
C PRO A 65 -8.78 -0.80 -11.58
N ILE A 66 -9.71 0.16 -11.44
CA ILE A 66 -10.48 0.38 -10.20
C ILE A 66 -11.97 0.27 -10.57
N PRO A 67 -12.75 -0.66 -9.99
CA PRO A 67 -12.30 -1.74 -9.10
C PRO A 67 -11.37 -2.74 -9.78
N GLY A 68 -10.62 -3.49 -8.98
CA GLY A 68 -9.57 -4.39 -9.43
C GLY A 68 -8.79 -5.03 -8.26
N PRO A 69 -7.75 -5.83 -8.54
CA PRO A 69 -7.17 -6.78 -7.60
C PRO A 69 -6.67 -6.25 -6.25
N SER A 70 -6.24 -4.98 -6.11
CA SER A 70 -5.90 -4.42 -4.77
C SER A 70 -7.07 -3.73 -4.07
N SER A 71 -8.19 -3.51 -4.75
CA SER A 71 -9.31 -2.69 -4.26
C SER A 71 -10.59 -3.48 -3.98
N ASP A 72 -10.69 -4.72 -4.46
CA ASP A 72 -11.77 -5.67 -4.17
C ASP A 72 -11.42 -6.57 -2.96
#